data_AF-A0A972DAG4-F1
#
_entry.id   AF-A0A972DAG4-F1
#
_cell.length_a   1.000
_cell.length_b   1.000
_cell.length_c   1.000
_cell.angle_alpha   90.00
_cell.angle_beta   90.00
_cell.angle_gamma   90.00
#
_symmetry.space_group_name_H-M   'P 1'
#
loop_
_entity.id
_entity.type
_entity.pdbx_description
1 polymer ?
#
loop_
_entity_poly.entity_id
_entity_poly.type
_entity_poly.pdbx_seq_one_letter_code
_entity_poly.pdbx_strand_id
1 'polypeptide(L)' 'TTLPECLEATAFTPEGELMGLRHRTLPIHGVQFHPEAFLTEHGHAMLRNWLRIARDFVGASR' A
#
# COMPACT_ATOMS: atom_id res chain seq x y z
N THR A 1 -15.15 12.29 2.10
CA THR A 1 -14.78 12.63 0.72
C THR A 1 -14.64 11.33 -0.06
N THR A 2 -15.02 11.29 -1.32
CA THR A 2 -14.85 10.09 -2.17
C THR A 2 -13.42 10.03 -2.70
N LEU A 3 -12.85 8.82 -2.78
CA LEU A 3 -11.57 8.61 -3.45
C LEU A 3 -11.74 8.82 -4.96
N PRO A 4 -10.71 9.34 -5.66
CA PRO A 4 -10.66 9.30 -7.12
C PRO A 4 -10.86 7.88 -7.64
N GLU A 5 -11.52 7.71 -8.80
CA GLU A 5 -11.83 6.38 -9.35
C GLU A 5 -10.59 5.51 -9.59
N CYS A 6 -9.44 6.13 -9.86
CA CYS A 6 -8.19 5.42 -10.06
C CYS A 6 -7.59 4.81 -8.79
N LEU A 7 -8.12 5.16 -7.62
CA LEU A 7 -7.71 4.63 -6.32
C LEU A 7 -8.77 3.68 -5.75
N GLU A 8 -8.29 2.69 -5.00
CA GLU A 8 -9.09 1.74 -4.26
C GLU A 8 -8.59 1.69 -2.82
N ALA A 9 -9.51 1.82 -1.86
CA ALA A 9 -9.18 1.65 -0.45
C ALA A 9 -8.88 0.18 -0.13
N THR A 10 -7.86 -0.05 0.69
CA THR A 10 -7.40 -1.41 1.06
C THR A 10 -7.41 -1.66 2.56
N ALA A 11 -7.47 -0.62 3.39
CA ALA A 11 -7.55 -0.75 4.84
C ALA A 11 -8.30 0.44 5.46
N PHE A 12 -9.08 0.16 6.50
CA PHE A 12 -9.78 1.15 7.30
C PHE A 12 -9.60 0.86 8.79
N THR A 13 -9.74 1.86 9.66
CA THR A 13 -9.95 1.66 11.10
C THR A 13 -11.38 1.17 11.38
N PRO A 14 -11.68 0.63 12.57
CA PRO A 14 -13.04 0.31 12.98
C PRO A 14 -14.01 1.50 12.90
N GLU A 15 -13.49 2.71 13.10
CA GLU A 15 -14.24 3.98 13.01
C GLU A 15 -14.42 4.48 11.57
N GLY A 16 -13.83 3.78 10.59
CA GLY A 16 -13.98 4.07 9.16
C GLY A 16 -12.93 5.03 8.58
N GLU A 17 -11.84 5.31 9.30
CA GLU A 17 -10.75 6.13 8.76
C GLU A 17 -9.93 5.34 7.74
N LEU A 18 -9.59 5.95 6.61
CA LEU A 18 -8.82 5.30 5.55
C LEU A 18 -7.35 5.16 5.96
N MET A 19 -6.86 3.92 6.04
CA MET A 19 -5.49 3.61 6.49
C MET A 19 -4.59 3.10 5.37
N GLY A 20 -5.16 2.62 4.27
CA GLY A 20 -4.41 2.08 3.15
C GLY A 20 -5.17 2.19 1.85
N LEU A 21 -4.44 2.36 0.76
CA LEU A 21 -4.99 2.45 -0.59
C LEU A 21 -4.01 1.89 -1.63
N ARG A 22 -4.53 1.63 -2.82
CA ARG A 22 -3.73 1.31 -4.01
C ARG A 22 -4.27 2.00 -5.25
N HIS A 23 -3.42 2.24 -6.23
CA HIS A 23 -3.87 2.56 -7.58
C HIS A 23 -4.39 1.28 -8.25
N ARG A 24 -5.46 1.39 -9.05
CA ARG A 24 -6.09 0.24 -9.69
C ARG A 24 -5.21 -0.43 -10.76
N THR A 25 -4.41 0.37 -11.46
CA THR A 25 -3.63 -0.09 -12.62
C THR A 25 -2.11 0.11 -12.51
N LEU A 26 -1.65 0.96 -11.59
CA LEU A 26 -0.24 1.28 -11.42
C LEU A 26 0.25 0.56 -10.15
N PRO A 27 1.55 0.19 -10.06
CA PRO A 27 2.12 -0.46 -8.88
C PRO A 27 2.35 0.53 -7.73
N ILE A 28 1.34 1.36 -7.44
CA ILE A 28 1.38 2.41 -6.41
C ILE A 28 0.50 1.97 -5.24
N HIS A 29 1.11 1.96 -4.07
CA HIS A 29 0.46 1.62 -2.81
C HIS A 29 0.77 2.70 -1.77
N GLY A 30 -0.19 3.01 -0.92
CA GLY A 30 -0.05 3.97 0.17
C GLY A 30 -0.61 3.40 1.47
N VAL A 31 0.05 3.71 2.58
CA VAL A 31 -0.42 3.46 3.95
C VAL A 31 -0.27 4.75 4.75
N GLN A 32 -1.22 5.01 5.67
CA GLN A 32 -1.22 6.23 6.49
C GLN A 32 -0.32 6.10 7.73
N PHE A 33 -0.09 4.86 8.19
CA PHE A 33 0.78 4.53 9.31
C PHE A 33 2.23 4.30 8.87
N HIS A 34 3.10 4.03 9.85
CA HIS A 34 4.54 3.85 9.67
C HIS A 34 4.93 2.36 9.61
N PRO A 35 4.92 1.68 8.43
CA PRO A 35 5.31 0.27 8.33
C PRO A 35 6.77 -0.01 8.70
N GLU A 36 7.60 1.02 8.80
CA GLU A 36 8.99 0.98 9.25
C GLU A 36 9.14 0.97 10.77
N ALA A 37 8.09 1.34 11.52
CA ALA A 37 8.18 1.41 12.97
C ALA A 37 8.27 0.00 13.59
N PHE A 38 9.09 -0.14 14.63
CA PHE A 38 9.31 -1.42 15.32
C PHE A 38 8.02 -2.04 15.86
N LEU A 39 7.08 -1.20 16.32
CA LEU A 39 5.81 -1.64 16.90
C LEU A 39 4.74 -1.95 15.85
N THR A 40 4.97 -1.66 14.57
CA THR A 40 3.99 -1.94 13.54
C THR A 40 4.02 -3.42 13.19
N GLU A 41 2.99 -4.13 13.63
CA GLU A 41 2.80 -5.54 13.31
C GLU A 41 2.83 -5.75 11.80
N HIS A 42 3.58 -6.75 11.37
CA HIS A 42 3.81 -7.09 9.96
C HIS A 42 4.48 -5.99 9.11
N GLY A 43 5.03 -4.92 9.70
CA GLY A 43 5.70 -3.83 8.97
C GLY A 43 6.79 -4.32 8.01
N HIS A 44 7.71 -5.17 8.50
CA HIS A 44 8.73 -5.80 7.66
C HIS A 44 8.14 -6.67 6.52
N ALA A 45 7.00 -7.32 6.73
CA ALA A 45 6.35 -8.10 5.68
C ALA A 45 5.77 -7.20 4.59
N MET A 46 5.17 -6.06 4.97
CA MET A 46 4.70 -5.04 4.02
C MET A 46 5.84 -4.49 3.18
N LEU A 47 6.98 -4.15 3.80
CA LEU A 47 8.17 -3.67 3.09
C LEU A 47 8.73 -4.72 2.11
N ARG A 48 8.74 -6.01 2.49
CA ARG A 48 9.13 -7.10 1.56
C ARG A 48 8.19 -7.21 0.37
N ASN A 49 6.88 -7.06 0.60
CA ASN A 49 5.90 -7.07 -0.49
C ASN A 49 6.14 -5.90 -1.45
N TRP A 50 6.39 -4.69 -0.92
CA TRP A 50 6.70 -3.53 -1.73
C TRP A 50 7.96 -3.72 -2.59
N LEU A 51 9.05 -4.23 -1.99
CA LEU A 51 10.28 -4.55 -2.73
C LEU A 51 10.06 -5.57 -3.85
N ARG A 52 9.22 -6.59 -3.60
CA ARG A 52 8.84 -7.57 -4.63
C ARG A 52 8.07 -6.90 -5.77
N ILE A 53 7.04 -6.12 -5.47
CA ILE A 53 6.24 -5.40 -6.47
C ILE A 53 7.12 -4.46 -7.31
N ALA A 54 8.01 -3.70 -6.66
CA ALA A 54 8.92 -2.79 -7.35
C ALA A 54 9.86 -3.54 -8.31
N ARG A 55 10.42 -4.66 -7.87
CA ARG A 55 11.26 -5.53 -8.71
C ARG A 55 10.48 -6.14 -9.88
N ASP A 56 9.28 -6.64 -9.63
CA ASP A 56 8.43 -7.25 -10.65
C ASP A 56 8.06 -6.22 -11.73
N PHE A 57 7.75 -4.98 -11.31
CA PHE A 57 7.49 -3.87 -12.24
C PHE A 57 8.70 -3.50 -13.09
N VAL A 58 9.88 -3.37 -12.47
CA VAL A 58 11.13 -3.08 -13.21
C VAL A 58 11.46 -4.22 -14.16
N GLY A 59 11.27 -5.48 -13.73
CA GLY A 59 11.53 -6.66 -14.55
C GLY A 59 10.59 -6.77 -15.75
N ALA A 60 9.30 -6.48 -15.58
CA ALA A 60 8.32 -6.44 -16.67
C ALA A 60 8.49 -5.24 -17.63
N SER A 61 9.25 -4.22 -17.22
CA SER A 61 9.54 -3.03 -18.04
C SER A 61 10.81 -3.16 -18.88
N ARG A 62 11.52 -4.30 -18.79
CA ARG A 62 12.69 -4.65 -19.60
C ARG A 62 12.30 -5.65 -20.68
#